data_AF-A0A933U6T1-F1
#
_entry.id   AF-A0A933U6T1-F1
#
_cell.length_a   1.000
_cell.length_b   1.000
_cell.length_c   1.000
_cell.angle_alpha   90.00
_cell.angle_beta   90.00
_cell.angle_gamma   90.00
#
_symmetry.space_group_name_H-M   'P 1'
#
loop_
_entity.id
_entity.type
_entity.pdbx_description
1 polymer ?
#
loop_
_entity_poly.entity_id
_entity_poly.type
_entity_poly.pdbx_seq_one_letter_code
_entity_poly.pdbx_strand_id
1 'polypeptide(L)'
;MKFDFAVSSLLRSFASLMLLVSYLMTPSSVHAQCLSWNANFPNVFSEDAWALYSRPVSPTGPELYAGTFYPFQVRMWNGTAWSDFGVGPGVDPADHVSYLIRFNDGMGVQLYAGGRFRVDAPGVLNDGSNIAKWTGTQWVAVGGGLGSEIRCLANLLTGSGNRLYAGGTAWGAPLIRSWNGSSWSELGTGVSGGSTIANLMIWDSGTGPELYVAGYFFSAGGIPVNGMAKWDGLNWSSTGCPLFPAASAAMAVFDDGSGIGLFAVLTTGSIIHLYKYDGFQWVNMGASPDDYISSLAVFDDGSGPALYASGDFLHIGGIAAARLAKYDGQQWYPVGGGLNYRANVMVSHDDGSGPALFLSGEFSQVGAMTAYNFAVWRGCEAPVDAFCFGDGTTAECPCANRGALGRGCAWHNGPTGAVLVASGAPDPDSIVLAASGMPLSAPSTVFLKGDQVLDAAIPFGDGLRCVGGSLIRLGTKTNVNGNAQFPEVGNPSISARGGTPPGSGMIGYYQTWYRNAAVYCTPETYNVTNGVRIVW
;
A
#
# COMPACT_ATOMS: atom_id res chain seq x y z
N MET A 1 -33.85 -56.89 26.50
CA MET A 1 -34.24 -56.25 25.23
C MET A 1 -34.73 -54.85 25.55
N LYS A 2 -34.21 -53.81 24.87
CA LYS A 2 -34.32 -52.36 25.16
C LYS A 2 -33.16 -51.75 25.97
N PHE A 3 -31.95 -51.89 25.42
CA PHE A 3 -30.94 -50.84 25.40
C PHE A 3 -30.92 -50.24 23.99
N ASP A 4 -30.41 -49.01 23.83
CA ASP A 4 -29.92 -48.42 22.57
C ASP A 4 -30.89 -47.81 21.56
N PHE A 5 -31.76 -46.87 21.95
CA PHE A 5 -32.38 -45.98 20.95
C PHE A 5 -32.44 -44.48 21.29
N ALA A 6 -32.01 -44.04 22.48
CA ALA A 6 -32.11 -42.62 22.87
C ALA A 6 -30.78 -41.83 22.80
N VAL A 7 -29.62 -42.51 22.76
CA VAL A 7 -28.30 -41.84 22.74
C VAL A 7 -27.79 -41.62 21.30
N SER A 8 -28.30 -42.37 20.31
CA SER A 8 -27.88 -42.23 18.92
C SER A 8 -28.56 -41.08 18.16
N SER A 9 -29.66 -40.51 18.65
CA SER A 9 -30.33 -39.37 18.00
C SER A 9 -29.71 -38.04 18.41
N LEU A 10 -29.30 -37.89 19.67
CA LEU A 10 -28.62 -36.68 20.18
C LEU A 10 -27.18 -36.52 19.65
N LEU A 11 -26.44 -37.61 19.43
CA LEU A 11 -25.09 -37.56 18.85
C LEU A 11 -25.08 -37.35 17.32
N ARG A 12 -26.18 -37.68 16.62
CA ARG A 12 -26.32 -37.38 15.18
C ARG A 12 -26.73 -35.94 14.93
N SER A 13 -27.46 -35.31 15.85
CA SER A 13 -27.83 -33.89 15.74
C SER A 13 -26.69 -32.92 16.06
N PHE A 14 -25.66 -33.33 16.82
CA PHE A 14 -24.44 -32.53 17.01
C PHE A 14 -23.42 -32.69 15.87
N ALA A 15 -23.32 -33.87 15.25
CA ALA A 15 -22.44 -34.10 14.10
C ALA A 15 -22.94 -33.39 12.82
N SER A 16 -24.26 -33.23 12.65
CA SER A 16 -24.83 -32.45 11.53
C SER A 16 -24.87 -30.94 11.78
N LEU A 17 -24.64 -30.47 13.02
CA LEU A 17 -24.54 -29.04 13.33
C LEU A 17 -23.07 -28.53 13.31
N MET A 18 -22.09 -29.42 13.47
CA MET A 18 -20.66 -29.10 13.32
C MET A 18 -20.10 -29.26 11.88
N LEU A 19 -20.86 -29.87 10.96
CA LEU A 19 -20.50 -29.98 9.54
C LEU A 19 -21.19 -28.96 8.63
N LEU A 20 -21.94 -28.02 9.20
CA LEU A 20 -22.68 -26.97 8.47
C LEU A 20 -22.24 -25.54 8.79
N VAL A 21 -21.19 -25.36 9.61
CA VAL A 21 -20.63 -24.03 9.93
C VAL A 21 -19.33 -23.75 9.15
N SER A 22 -18.79 -24.73 8.41
CA SER A 22 -17.60 -24.55 7.55
C SER A 22 -17.92 -24.18 6.10
N TYR A 23 -19.12 -23.69 5.79
CA TYR A 23 -19.54 -23.36 4.42
C TYR A 23 -20.20 -21.98 4.24
N LEU A 24 -20.08 -21.07 5.21
CA LEU A 24 -20.62 -19.72 5.10
C LEU A 24 -19.62 -18.66 5.59
N MET A 25 -18.49 -18.58 4.91
CA MET A 25 -17.80 -17.32 4.58
C MET A 25 -16.95 -17.56 3.33
N THR A 26 -17.58 -17.95 2.22
CA THR A 26 -16.99 -17.61 0.93
C THR A 26 -17.03 -16.08 0.84
N PRO A 27 -15.95 -15.40 0.39
CA PRO A 27 -16.08 -14.02 -0.06
C PRO A 27 -17.34 -13.94 -0.92
N SER A 28 -18.13 -12.87 -0.81
CA SER A 28 -19.34 -12.71 -1.63
C SER A 28 -18.97 -13.13 -3.06
N SER A 29 -19.79 -13.98 -3.69
CA SER A 29 -19.43 -14.67 -4.94
C SER A 29 -19.03 -13.71 -6.07
N VAL A 30 -19.26 -12.42 -5.90
CA VAL A 30 -18.90 -11.32 -6.81
C VAL A 30 -17.50 -10.78 -6.53
N HIS A 31 -17.09 -10.61 -5.26
CA HIS A 31 -15.74 -10.17 -4.91
C HIS A 31 -14.68 -11.18 -5.40
N ALA A 32 -14.91 -12.47 -5.18
CA ALA A 32 -14.02 -13.51 -5.71
C ALA A 32 -13.96 -13.57 -7.25
N GLN A 33 -14.95 -13.01 -7.96
CA GLN A 33 -15.00 -13.01 -9.44
C GLN A 33 -14.24 -11.84 -10.08
N CYS A 34 -14.02 -10.73 -9.37
CA CYS A 34 -13.24 -9.59 -9.89
C CYS A 34 -11.74 -9.66 -9.53
N LEU A 35 -11.38 -10.40 -8.48
CA LEU A 35 -10.00 -10.68 -8.15
C LEU A 35 -9.32 -11.44 -9.29
N SER A 36 -8.20 -10.91 -9.77
CA SER A 36 -7.53 -11.50 -10.93
C SER A 36 -6.03 -11.30 -10.88
N TRP A 37 -5.35 -12.26 -11.49
CA TRP A 37 -3.96 -12.08 -11.87
C TRP A 37 -3.89 -11.38 -13.22
N ASN A 38 -3.01 -10.39 -13.31
CA ASN A 38 -2.39 -10.05 -14.57
C ASN A 38 -0.98 -10.65 -14.59
N ALA A 39 -0.75 -11.50 -15.59
CA ALA A 39 0.49 -12.23 -15.82
C ALA A 39 1.03 -12.04 -17.25
N ASN A 40 0.41 -11.16 -18.04
CA ASN A 40 0.78 -10.90 -19.43
C ASN A 40 2.00 -9.98 -19.51
N PHE A 41 3.09 -10.41 -18.87
CA PHE A 41 4.37 -9.73 -18.80
C PHE A 41 5.45 -10.65 -19.38
N PRO A 42 5.39 -11.01 -20.68
CA PRO A 42 6.32 -11.99 -21.24
C PRO A 42 7.76 -11.50 -21.13
N ASN A 43 8.57 -12.24 -20.35
CA ASN A 43 10.02 -12.04 -20.16
C ASN A 43 10.41 -10.61 -19.76
N VAL A 44 9.61 -9.97 -18.90
CA VAL A 44 9.91 -8.62 -18.39
C VAL A 44 11.20 -8.60 -17.57
N PHE A 45 11.52 -9.69 -16.87
CA PHE A 45 12.81 -9.87 -16.24
C PHE A 45 13.38 -11.18 -16.76
N SER A 46 14.61 -11.14 -17.28
CA SER A 46 15.32 -12.38 -17.63
C SER A 46 15.66 -13.23 -16.41
N GLU A 47 15.61 -12.63 -15.21
CA GLU A 47 16.03 -13.18 -13.92
C GLU A 47 15.21 -12.54 -12.77
N ASP A 48 15.50 -12.90 -11.53
CA ASP A 48 14.77 -12.45 -10.35
C ASP A 48 14.85 -10.93 -10.10
N ALA A 49 13.72 -10.33 -9.73
CA ALA A 49 13.69 -8.97 -9.20
C ALA A 49 13.55 -9.00 -7.67
N TRP A 50 14.53 -8.40 -6.98
CA TRP A 50 14.69 -8.44 -5.52
C TRP A 50 14.27 -7.14 -4.83
N ALA A 51 14.12 -6.06 -5.61
CA ALA A 51 13.66 -4.77 -5.12
C ALA A 51 12.47 -4.31 -5.95
N LEU A 52 11.41 -3.88 -5.28
CA LEU A 52 10.34 -3.09 -5.88
C LEU A 52 10.22 -1.79 -5.08
N TYR A 53 10.10 -0.67 -5.78
CA TYR A 53 9.81 0.62 -5.18
C TYR A 53 8.68 1.30 -5.93
N SER A 54 7.63 1.65 -5.21
CA SER A 54 6.45 2.31 -5.78
C SER A 54 6.29 3.71 -5.21
N ARG A 55 5.70 4.59 -6.00
CA ARG A 55 5.19 5.89 -5.56
C ARG A 55 3.69 5.97 -5.88
N PRO A 56 2.83 6.43 -4.96
CA PRO A 56 1.48 6.85 -5.32
C PRO A 56 1.59 8.09 -6.21
N VAL A 57 1.06 7.99 -7.43
CA VAL A 57 0.71 9.08 -8.37
C VAL A 57 1.62 10.33 -8.29
N SER A 58 2.54 10.47 -9.25
CA SER A 58 3.30 11.71 -9.45
C SER A 58 2.66 12.60 -10.53
N PRO A 59 3.02 13.90 -10.63
CA PRO A 59 2.61 14.75 -11.76
C PRO A 59 3.06 14.20 -13.13
N THR A 60 4.05 13.31 -13.16
CA THR A 60 4.56 12.64 -14.37
C THR A 60 3.98 11.23 -14.54
N GLY A 61 2.96 10.86 -13.77
CA GLY A 61 2.32 9.54 -13.79
C GLY A 61 2.69 8.65 -12.60
N PRO A 62 2.07 7.46 -12.49
CA PRO A 62 2.46 6.46 -11.52
C PRO A 62 3.84 5.89 -11.87
N GLU A 63 4.71 5.77 -10.86
CA GLU A 63 6.09 5.31 -11.03
C GLU A 63 6.32 4.06 -10.17
N LEU A 64 6.64 2.95 -10.83
CA LEU A 64 7.07 1.70 -10.20
C LEU A 64 8.43 1.31 -10.78
N TYR A 65 9.36 0.99 -9.89
CA TYR A 65 10.73 0.59 -10.23
C TYR A 65 11.03 -0.80 -9.72
N ALA A 66 11.84 -1.54 -10.47
CA ALA A 66 12.33 -2.86 -10.10
C ALA A 66 13.86 -2.89 -10.18
N GLY A 67 14.51 -3.54 -9.20
CA GLY A 67 15.94 -3.85 -9.23
C GLY A 67 16.19 -5.32 -9.55
N THR A 68 17.13 -5.61 -10.45
CA THR A 68 17.41 -6.96 -10.96
C THR A 68 18.85 -7.44 -10.68
N PHE A 69 19.09 -8.76 -10.86
CA PHE A 69 20.40 -9.43 -10.71
C PHE A 69 21.27 -9.41 -11.97
N TYR A 70 20.71 -9.47 -13.18
CA TYR A 70 21.47 -9.39 -14.44
C TYR A 70 20.53 -8.96 -15.58
N PRO A 71 20.90 -8.00 -16.46
CA PRO A 71 22.12 -7.20 -16.49
C PRO A 71 22.11 -5.97 -15.54
N PHE A 72 21.82 -6.19 -14.24
CA PHE A 72 21.92 -5.20 -13.13
C PHE A 72 21.06 -3.95 -13.30
N GLN A 73 19.88 -4.09 -13.88
CA GLN A 73 19.10 -2.94 -14.28
C GLN A 73 18.18 -2.49 -13.16
N VAL A 74 18.06 -1.18 -13.03
CA VAL A 74 16.82 -0.63 -12.56
C VAL A 74 15.90 -0.55 -13.76
N ARG A 75 14.72 -1.13 -13.66
CA ARG A 75 13.67 -0.99 -14.68
C ARG A 75 12.57 -0.10 -14.13
N MET A 76 11.88 0.59 -15.03
CA MET A 76 10.74 1.44 -14.71
C MET A 76 9.51 0.95 -15.47
N TRP A 77 8.39 0.86 -14.77
CA TRP A 77 7.06 0.65 -15.34
C TRP A 77 6.43 2.01 -15.62
N ASN A 78 5.90 2.19 -16.83
CA ASN A 78 5.26 3.44 -17.26
C ASN A 78 3.72 3.36 -17.29
N GLY A 79 3.12 2.32 -16.70
CA GLY A 79 1.68 2.03 -16.79
C GLY A 79 1.31 1.02 -17.88
N THR A 80 2.18 0.78 -18.87
CA THR A 80 1.90 -0.15 -19.99
C THR A 80 3.03 -1.12 -20.31
N ALA A 81 4.28 -0.73 -20.08
CA ALA A 81 5.44 -1.55 -20.35
C ALA A 81 6.58 -1.24 -19.37
N TRP A 82 7.44 -2.24 -19.18
CA TRP A 82 8.71 -2.09 -18.50
C TRP A 82 9.79 -1.64 -19.48
N SER A 83 10.63 -0.70 -19.04
CA SER A 83 11.82 -0.25 -19.79
C SER A 83 13.01 -0.06 -18.86
N ASP A 84 14.21 -0.18 -19.42
CA ASP A 84 15.45 0.06 -18.69
C ASP A 84 15.55 1.51 -18.22
N PHE A 85 15.95 1.72 -16.97
CA PHE A 85 16.16 3.03 -16.36
C PHE A 85 17.66 3.38 -16.36
N GLY A 86 18.18 3.58 -17.57
CA GLY A 86 19.61 3.79 -17.83
C GLY A 86 20.44 2.51 -17.71
N VAL A 87 21.77 2.65 -17.86
CA VAL A 87 22.73 1.58 -17.54
C VAL A 87 22.79 1.44 -16.03
N GLY A 88 22.61 0.23 -15.51
CA GLY A 88 22.54 -0.03 -14.07
C GLY A 88 23.77 0.40 -13.26
N PRO A 89 23.65 0.47 -11.92
CA PRO A 89 24.76 0.87 -11.04
C PRO A 89 25.85 -0.20 -10.86
N GLY A 90 25.59 -1.47 -11.22
CA GLY A 90 26.56 -2.57 -11.15
C GLY A 90 27.21 -2.90 -12.49
N VAL A 91 28.36 -3.57 -12.46
CA VAL A 91 29.11 -3.99 -13.67
C VAL A 91 29.56 -5.45 -13.66
N ASP A 92 29.54 -6.13 -12.50
CA ASP A 92 29.92 -7.54 -12.34
C ASP A 92 28.67 -8.46 -12.39
N PRO A 93 28.68 -9.60 -13.10
CA PRO A 93 27.67 -10.69 -13.03
C PRO A 93 27.07 -11.03 -11.66
N ALA A 94 27.80 -10.81 -10.57
CA ALA A 94 27.36 -11.07 -9.20
C ALA A 94 26.73 -9.85 -8.50
N ASP A 95 26.62 -8.71 -9.18
CA ASP A 95 26.00 -7.50 -8.66
C ASP A 95 24.48 -7.60 -8.67
N HIS A 96 23.83 -6.90 -7.75
CA HIS A 96 22.37 -6.85 -7.70
C HIS A 96 21.88 -5.64 -6.94
N VAL A 97 20.75 -5.09 -7.37
CA VAL A 97 20.02 -4.05 -6.63
C VAL A 97 19.09 -4.73 -5.63
N SER A 98 19.37 -4.58 -4.34
CA SER A 98 18.58 -5.17 -3.24
C SER A 98 17.47 -4.25 -2.75
N TYR A 99 17.64 -2.94 -2.91
CA TYR A 99 16.67 -1.97 -2.44
C TYR A 99 16.66 -0.71 -3.30
N LEU A 100 15.48 -0.10 -3.45
CA LEU A 100 15.28 1.16 -4.16
C LEU A 100 14.50 2.11 -3.25
N ILE A 101 14.89 3.38 -3.24
CA ILE A 101 14.20 4.41 -2.45
C ILE A 101 14.36 5.78 -3.10
N ARG A 102 13.38 6.67 -2.96
CA ARG A 102 13.58 8.08 -3.28
C ARG A 102 14.04 8.84 -2.05
N PHE A 103 15.00 9.73 -2.27
CA PHE A 103 15.54 10.59 -1.23
C PHE A 103 15.82 11.98 -1.79
N ASN A 104 15.53 13.01 -1.00
CA ASN A 104 15.92 14.38 -1.30
C ASN A 104 17.13 14.75 -0.45
N ASP A 105 18.28 14.86 -1.11
CA ASP A 105 19.57 15.23 -0.51
C ASP A 105 19.83 16.75 -0.52
N GLY A 106 18.81 17.54 -0.85
CA GLY A 106 18.90 19.00 -1.01
C GLY A 106 19.01 19.46 -2.46
N MET A 107 19.23 18.54 -3.42
CA MET A 107 19.25 18.85 -4.86
C MET A 107 17.95 18.47 -5.59
N GLY A 108 16.92 18.09 -4.82
CA GLY A 108 15.67 17.54 -5.35
C GLY A 108 15.54 16.05 -5.07
N VAL A 109 14.35 15.51 -5.32
CA VAL A 109 14.06 14.09 -5.09
C VAL A 109 14.73 13.26 -6.18
N GLN A 110 15.61 12.34 -5.80
CA GLN A 110 16.30 11.42 -6.71
C GLN A 110 16.03 9.97 -6.29
N LEU A 111 16.18 9.03 -7.24
CA LEU A 111 16.14 7.60 -6.96
C LEU A 111 17.52 7.13 -6.49
N TYR A 112 17.54 6.37 -5.41
CA TYR A 112 18.71 5.74 -4.81
C TYR A 112 18.54 4.23 -4.88
N ALA A 113 19.65 3.55 -5.18
CA ALA A 113 19.76 2.10 -5.22
C ALA A 113 20.79 1.66 -4.19
N GLY A 114 20.42 0.67 -3.37
CA GLY A 114 21.32 -0.04 -2.47
C GLY A 114 21.41 -1.50 -2.89
N GLY A 115 22.59 -2.09 -2.76
CA GLY A 115 22.77 -3.50 -3.08
C GLY A 115 24.19 -3.97 -2.93
N ARG A 116 24.56 -4.95 -3.76
CA ARG A 116 25.94 -5.39 -3.93
C ARG A 116 26.42 -4.92 -5.29
N PHE A 117 27.41 -4.04 -5.30
CA PHE A 117 28.07 -3.57 -6.51
C PHE A 117 29.59 -3.80 -6.34
N ARG A 118 30.22 -4.58 -7.21
CA ARG A 118 31.67 -4.88 -7.28
C ARG A 118 32.24 -4.19 -8.50
N VAL A 119 33.44 -3.59 -8.43
CA VAL A 119 34.02 -2.93 -9.62
C VAL A 119 35.51 -3.19 -9.76
N ASP A 120 35.87 -3.94 -10.80
CA ASP A 120 37.24 -4.08 -11.31
C ASP A 120 37.53 -3.20 -12.56
N ALA A 121 36.83 -2.07 -12.78
CA ALA A 121 37.00 -1.21 -13.98
C ALA A 121 37.32 0.28 -13.69
N PRO A 122 38.10 0.99 -14.56
CA PRO A 122 38.54 2.36 -14.29
C PRO A 122 37.49 3.43 -14.64
N GLY A 123 37.26 4.40 -13.73
CA GLY A 123 36.44 5.61 -13.96
C GLY A 123 34.99 5.54 -13.46
N VAL A 124 34.62 4.43 -12.84
CA VAL A 124 33.29 4.08 -12.32
C VAL A 124 33.47 3.65 -10.85
N LEU A 125 32.51 4.04 -10.00
CA LEU A 125 32.28 3.65 -8.60
C LEU A 125 33.44 2.90 -7.89
N ASN A 126 34.09 3.52 -6.91
CA ASN A 126 35.16 2.90 -6.11
C ASN A 126 34.68 1.64 -5.36
N ASP A 127 35.54 0.63 -5.22
CA ASP A 127 35.37 -0.55 -4.37
C ASP A 127 34.76 -0.17 -3.02
N GLY A 128 33.48 -0.49 -2.86
CA GLY A 128 32.70 -0.12 -1.67
C GLY A 128 31.52 0.80 -1.92
N SER A 129 31.33 1.28 -3.16
CA SER A 129 30.11 1.96 -3.62
C SER A 129 28.98 0.97 -3.80
N ASN A 130 28.37 0.56 -2.70
CA ASN A 130 27.19 -0.28 -2.55
C ASN A 130 25.87 0.52 -2.53
N ILE A 131 25.98 1.83 -2.75
CA ILE A 131 24.86 2.78 -2.82
C ILE A 131 25.13 3.74 -3.98
N ALA A 132 24.16 3.85 -4.87
CA ALA A 132 24.19 4.74 -6.03
C ALA A 132 22.93 5.61 -6.09
N LYS A 133 23.03 6.79 -6.70
CA LYS A 133 21.90 7.67 -6.98
C LYS A 133 21.80 8.02 -8.45
N TRP A 134 20.58 8.18 -8.94
CA TRP A 134 20.30 8.59 -10.32
C TRP A 134 20.36 10.11 -10.45
N THR A 135 21.21 10.60 -11.37
CA THR A 135 21.38 12.05 -11.63
C THR A 135 20.36 12.62 -12.62
N GLY A 136 19.52 11.78 -13.21
CA GLY A 136 18.72 12.11 -14.40
C GLY A 136 19.30 11.53 -15.68
N THR A 137 20.59 11.23 -15.71
CA THR A 137 21.29 10.69 -16.89
C THR A 137 22.15 9.46 -16.62
N GLN A 138 22.65 9.30 -15.39
CA GLN A 138 23.51 8.18 -14.99
C GLN A 138 23.41 7.88 -13.49
N TRP A 139 23.83 6.69 -13.09
CA TRP A 139 24.01 6.33 -11.69
C TRP A 139 25.39 6.79 -11.20
N VAL A 140 25.45 7.39 -10.01
CA VAL A 140 26.70 7.84 -9.37
C VAL A 140 26.79 7.37 -7.92
N ALA A 141 28.01 7.13 -7.44
CA ALA A 141 28.27 6.71 -6.07
C ALA A 141 27.77 7.74 -5.06
N VAL A 142 27.30 7.28 -3.91
CA VAL A 142 26.90 8.16 -2.80
C VAL A 142 27.95 8.12 -1.70
N GLY A 143 28.70 9.22 -1.54
CA GLY A 143 29.58 9.41 -0.39
C GLY A 143 30.71 8.40 -0.24
N GLY A 144 31.19 7.80 -1.35
CA GLY A 144 32.20 6.74 -1.35
C GLY A 144 31.68 5.35 -0.96
N GLY A 145 30.39 5.23 -0.62
CA GLY A 145 29.73 4.00 -0.22
C GLY A 145 30.07 3.54 1.21
N LEU A 146 29.60 2.34 1.58
CA LEU A 146 29.76 1.73 2.90
C LEU A 146 30.50 0.38 2.88
N GLY A 147 31.05 -0.03 1.74
CA GLY A 147 32.06 -1.09 1.67
C GLY A 147 31.56 -2.54 1.55
N SER A 148 30.25 -2.82 1.60
CA SER A 148 29.72 -4.20 1.55
C SER A 148 28.23 -4.22 1.18
N GLU A 149 27.48 -5.32 1.33
CA GLU A 149 26.11 -5.40 0.83
C GLU A 149 25.13 -4.51 1.62
N ILE A 150 24.37 -3.66 0.92
CA ILE A 150 23.20 -2.95 1.48
C ILE A 150 21.96 -3.76 1.21
N ARG A 151 21.24 -4.10 2.28
CA ARG A 151 20.04 -4.93 2.23
C ARG A 151 18.76 -4.14 2.40
N CYS A 152 18.85 -2.95 3.00
CA CYS A 152 17.70 -2.13 3.30
C CYS A 152 18.06 -0.64 3.32
N LEU A 153 17.12 0.19 2.86
CA LEU A 153 17.20 1.64 2.94
C LEU A 153 15.90 2.19 3.53
N ALA A 154 16.00 3.26 4.30
CA ALA A 154 14.85 4.02 4.78
C ALA A 154 15.22 5.50 4.83
N ASN A 155 14.26 6.41 4.68
CA ASN A 155 14.49 7.83 4.94
C ASN A 155 13.59 8.31 6.06
N LEU A 156 14.15 9.11 6.97
CA LEU A 156 13.43 9.65 8.10
C LEU A 156 13.70 11.15 8.20
N LEU A 157 12.62 11.93 8.28
CA LEU A 157 12.68 13.33 8.64
C LEU A 157 12.55 13.48 10.15
N THR A 158 13.61 13.96 10.79
CA THR A 158 13.64 14.27 12.23
C THR A 158 13.93 15.75 12.44
N GLY A 159 14.01 16.18 13.70
CA GLY A 159 14.53 17.52 14.04
C GLY A 159 15.95 17.78 13.52
N SER A 160 16.72 16.73 13.17
CA SER A 160 18.05 16.83 12.58
C SER A 160 18.06 16.95 11.04
N GLY A 161 16.88 17.06 10.40
CA GLY A 161 16.69 17.08 8.96
C GLY A 161 16.31 15.73 8.37
N ASN A 162 16.10 15.70 7.05
CA ASN A 162 15.82 14.47 6.30
C ASN A 162 17.12 13.69 6.11
N ARG A 163 17.14 12.44 6.56
CA ARG A 163 18.31 11.56 6.43
C ARG A 163 17.95 10.27 5.71
N LEU A 164 18.87 9.79 4.89
CA LEU A 164 18.81 8.44 4.32
C LEU A 164 19.58 7.51 5.23
N TYR A 165 18.97 6.41 5.63
CA TYR A 165 19.55 5.35 6.46
C TYR A 165 19.79 4.13 5.59
N ALA A 166 20.96 3.54 5.74
CA ALA A 166 21.35 2.34 5.03
C ALA A 166 21.77 1.26 6.03
N GLY A 167 21.18 0.08 5.86
CA GLY A 167 21.43 -1.10 6.66
C GLY A 167 21.93 -2.27 5.81
N GLY A 168 22.82 -3.07 6.38
CA GLY A 168 23.31 -4.28 5.73
C GLY A 168 24.36 -5.02 6.55
N THR A 169 25.33 -5.59 5.86
CA THR A 169 26.44 -6.33 6.43
C THR A 169 27.74 -5.64 6.07
N ALA A 170 28.70 -5.54 6.98
CA ALA A 170 30.08 -5.14 6.70
C ALA A 170 31.03 -6.20 7.28
N TRP A 171 31.69 -6.97 6.41
CA TRP A 171 32.67 -7.99 6.81
C TRP A 171 32.14 -9.00 7.86
N GLY A 172 30.86 -9.35 7.76
CA GLY A 172 30.21 -10.28 8.70
C GLY A 172 29.74 -9.63 10.01
N ALA A 173 29.73 -8.30 10.11
CA ALA A 173 29.16 -7.53 11.22
C ALA A 173 27.96 -6.69 10.74
N PRO A 174 26.99 -6.36 11.62
CA PRO A 174 25.88 -5.48 11.25
C PRO A 174 26.37 -4.07 10.92
N LEU A 175 25.88 -3.50 9.82
CA LEU A 175 26.20 -2.15 9.36
C LEU A 175 24.94 -1.30 9.37
N ILE A 176 25.00 -0.14 10.02
CA ILE A 176 24.00 0.93 9.85
C ILE A 176 24.66 2.31 9.84
N ARG A 177 24.25 3.16 8.88
CA ARG A 177 24.74 4.53 8.70
C ARG A 177 23.62 5.46 8.25
N SER A 178 23.78 6.76 8.53
CA SER A 178 22.90 7.82 8.01
C SER A 178 23.66 8.74 7.05
N TRP A 179 23.00 9.19 5.99
CA TRP A 179 23.48 10.13 5.00
C TRP A 179 22.68 11.43 5.11
N ASN A 180 23.39 12.55 5.22
CA ASN A 180 22.82 13.90 5.36
C ASN A 180 22.79 14.70 4.05
N GLY A 181 23.16 14.09 2.92
CA GLY A 181 23.34 14.76 1.64
C GLY A 181 24.79 15.02 1.23
N SER A 182 25.74 14.95 2.18
CA SER A 182 27.18 15.18 1.92
C SER A 182 28.12 14.15 2.55
N SER A 183 27.77 13.56 3.69
CA SER A 183 28.58 12.57 4.39
C SER A 183 27.75 11.46 5.05
N TRP A 184 28.34 10.26 5.13
CA TRP A 184 27.83 9.15 5.93
C TRP A 184 28.27 9.33 7.39
N SER A 185 27.41 8.99 8.34
CA SER A 185 27.68 9.07 9.78
C SER A 185 27.09 7.88 10.52
N GLU A 186 27.74 7.49 11.63
CA GLU A 186 27.19 6.49 12.56
C GLU A 186 25.94 7.02 13.28
N LEU A 187 25.09 6.11 13.75
CA LEU A 187 23.92 6.43 14.59
C LEU A 187 24.34 6.27 16.05
N GLY A 188 24.73 7.34 16.73
CA GLY A 188 25.29 7.25 18.09
C GLY A 188 26.51 6.34 18.11
N THR A 189 26.54 5.34 18.99
CA THR A 189 27.58 4.29 19.04
C THR A 189 27.28 3.07 18.16
N GLY A 190 26.22 3.14 17.35
CA GLY A 190 25.85 2.11 16.37
C GLY A 190 25.19 0.86 16.97
N VAL A 191 25.22 -0.19 16.17
CA VAL A 191 24.75 -1.55 16.51
C VAL A 191 25.95 -2.49 16.57
N SER A 192 25.90 -3.49 17.43
CA SER A 192 27.02 -4.41 17.63
C SER A 192 26.56 -5.82 18.01
N GLY A 193 27.49 -6.77 17.84
CA GLY A 193 27.20 -8.20 17.93
C GLY A 193 26.41 -8.70 16.72
N GLY A 194 26.40 -10.02 16.50
CA GLY A 194 25.71 -10.62 15.36
C GLY A 194 26.40 -10.33 14.02
N SER A 195 25.63 -10.25 12.94
CA SER A 195 26.16 -10.29 11.57
C SER A 195 25.52 -9.35 10.56
N THR A 196 24.28 -8.89 10.75
CA THR A 196 23.59 -8.15 9.68
C THR A 196 22.43 -7.29 10.17
N ILE A 197 22.19 -6.18 9.49
CA ILE A 197 20.90 -5.50 9.48
C ILE A 197 20.12 -5.98 8.25
N ALA A 198 18.95 -6.56 8.50
CA ALA A 198 18.13 -7.18 7.47
C ALA A 198 17.03 -6.26 6.96
N ASN A 199 16.46 -5.40 7.81
CA ASN A 199 15.35 -4.53 7.43
C ASN A 199 15.31 -3.23 8.24
N LEU A 200 14.75 -2.18 7.64
CA LEU A 200 14.52 -0.86 8.22
C LEU A 200 13.06 -0.47 7.98
N MET A 201 12.35 -0.08 9.03
CA MET A 201 10.96 0.38 8.92
C MET A 201 10.80 1.73 9.62
N ILE A 202 10.06 2.64 9.00
CA ILE A 202 9.64 3.89 9.66
C ILE A 202 8.26 3.68 10.23
N TRP A 203 8.09 3.98 11.51
CA TRP A 203 6.79 3.93 12.16
C TRP A 203 6.67 5.00 13.24
N ASP A 204 5.49 5.59 13.34
CA ASP A 204 5.12 6.51 14.42
C ASP A 204 4.19 5.76 15.39
N SER A 205 4.71 5.47 16.58
CA SER A 205 3.98 4.79 17.66
C SER A 205 3.12 5.75 18.49
N GLY A 206 2.98 7.01 18.06
CA GLY A 206 2.31 8.10 18.79
C GLY A 206 3.28 9.06 19.47
N THR A 207 4.60 8.84 19.36
CA THR A 207 5.67 9.69 19.91
C THR A 207 6.46 10.44 18.83
N GLY A 208 6.00 10.36 17.57
CA GLY A 208 6.72 10.85 16.40
C GLY A 208 7.35 9.69 15.61
N PRO A 209 7.76 9.94 14.36
CA PRO A 209 8.28 8.90 13.49
C PRO A 209 9.69 8.47 13.93
N GLU A 210 9.86 7.17 14.13
CA GLU A 210 11.11 6.54 14.56
C GLU A 210 11.58 5.53 13.51
N LEU A 211 12.88 5.27 13.46
CA LEU A 211 13.47 4.21 12.65
C LEU A 211 13.55 2.91 13.46
N TYR A 212 12.82 1.89 13.05
CA TYR A 212 12.89 0.53 13.56
C TYR A 212 13.90 -0.27 12.74
N VAL A 213 14.83 -0.91 13.44
CA VAL A 213 15.97 -1.63 12.85
C VAL A 213 15.87 -3.09 13.25
N ALA A 214 15.85 -3.98 12.27
CA ALA A 214 15.74 -5.43 12.48
C ALA A 214 16.87 -6.18 11.79
N GLY A 215 17.37 -7.23 12.43
CA GLY A 215 18.43 -8.08 11.88
C GLY A 215 18.99 -9.03 12.93
N TYR A 216 20.19 -9.54 12.65
CA TYR A 216 20.92 -10.38 13.60
C TYR A 216 22.00 -9.54 14.27
N PHE A 217 21.68 -8.95 15.42
CA PHE A 217 22.59 -8.17 16.27
C PHE A 217 22.16 -8.24 17.74
N PHE A 218 23.06 -7.90 18.66
CA PHE A 218 22.84 -8.13 20.09
C PHE A 218 22.78 -6.84 20.93
N SER A 219 23.20 -5.71 20.36
CA SER A 219 23.23 -4.43 21.06
C SER A 219 23.00 -3.26 20.11
N ALA A 220 22.29 -2.23 20.58
CA ALA A 220 22.11 -0.96 19.90
C ALA A 220 22.34 0.19 20.90
N GLY A 221 23.28 1.10 20.61
CA GLY A 221 23.63 2.16 21.55
C GLY A 221 24.23 1.66 22.88
N GLY A 222 24.72 0.42 22.94
CA GLY A 222 25.14 -0.25 24.18
C GLY A 222 24.00 -0.92 24.96
N ILE A 223 22.75 -0.82 24.49
CA ILE A 223 21.58 -1.46 25.09
C ILE A 223 21.44 -2.88 24.52
N PRO A 224 21.40 -3.94 25.36
CA PRO A 224 21.15 -5.30 24.90
C PRO A 224 19.77 -5.43 24.23
N VAL A 225 19.72 -6.06 23.06
CA VAL A 225 18.50 -6.30 22.28
C VAL A 225 18.55 -7.66 21.57
N ASN A 226 17.38 -8.20 21.22
CA ASN A 226 17.27 -9.43 20.44
C ASN A 226 17.10 -9.09 18.95
N GLY A 227 18.09 -8.42 18.35
CA GLY A 227 18.07 -8.09 16.93
C GLY A 227 17.03 -7.07 16.49
N MET A 228 16.37 -6.38 17.42
CA MET A 228 15.47 -5.28 17.09
C MET A 228 15.61 -4.10 18.06
N ALA A 229 15.75 -2.91 17.51
CA ALA A 229 15.87 -1.65 18.25
C ALA A 229 15.18 -0.52 17.47
N LYS A 230 14.91 0.60 18.15
CA LYS A 230 14.40 1.82 17.51
C LYS A 230 15.31 3.02 17.74
N TRP A 231 15.33 3.94 16.79
CA TRP A 231 16.14 5.16 16.77
C TRP A 231 15.25 6.39 16.55
N ASP A 232 15.29 7.33 17.49
CA ASP A 232 14.46 8.56 17.47
C ASP A 232 15.10 9.74 16.71
N GLY A 233 16.29 9.54 16.15
CA GLY A 233 17.10 10.61 15.56
C GLY A 233 18.33 10.98 16.38
N LEU A 234 18.34 10.66 17.68
CA LEU A 234 19.38 11.01 18.65
C LEU A 234 19.81 9.83 19.53
N ASN A 235 18.88 8.96 19.93
CA ASN A 235 19.10 7.88 20.88
C ASN A 235 18.53 6.55 20.38
N TRP A 236 19.20 5.48 20.78
CA TRP A 236 18.71 4.11 20.64
C TRP A 236 17.80 3.76 21.81
N SER A 237 16.76 2.99 21.54
CA SER A 237 15.89 2.35 22.54
C SER A 237 15.62 0.90 22.16
N SER A 238 15.46 0.05 23.17
CA SER A 238 15.00 -1.33 22.98
C SER A 238 13.51 -1.36 22.69
N THR A 239 13.06 -2.26 21.81
CA THR A 239 11.64 -2.55 21.59
C THR A 239 11.12 -3.65 22.51
N GLY A 240 11.97 -4.23 23.36
CA GLY A 240 11.60 -5.39 24.18
C GLY A 240 11.32 -6.65 23.36
N CYS A 241 11.87 -6.77 22.15
CA CYS A 241 11.62 -7.87 21.22
C CYS A 241 11.87 -9.24 21.90
N PRO A 242 10.88 -10.14 21.93
CA PRO A 242 10.98 -11.38 22.70
C PRO A 242 11.89 -12.42 22.02
N LEU A 243 12.08 -12.31 20.71
CA LEU A 243 12.78 -13.27 19.86
C LEU A 243 13.67 -12.54 18.86
N PHE A 244 14.53 -13.28 18.17
CA PHE A 244 15.31 -12.71 17.06
C PHE A 244 14.46 -12.60 15.79
N PRO A 245 14.64 -11.56 14.98
CA PRO A 245 14.08 -11.51 13.64
C PRO A 245 14.56 -12.66 12.76
N ALA A 246 13.70 -13.11 11.84
CA ALA A 246 14.11 -14.01 10.77
C ALA A 246 15.20 -13.37 9.88
N ALA A 247 15.92 -14.18 9.10
CA ALA A 247 16.92 -13.67 8.16
C ALA A 247 16.34 -12.70 7.12
N SER A 248 15.07 -12.87 6.74
CA SER A 248 14.35 -11.92 5.88
C SER A 248 13.92 -10.65 6.63
N ALA A 249 13.72 -10.75 7.95
CA ALA A 249 13.16 -9.71 8.82
C ALA A 249 12.02 -8.93 8.15
N ALA A 250 11.09 -9.64 7.50
CA ALA A 250 9.96 -8.99 6.84
C ALA A 250 9.15 -8.19 7.88
N MET A 251 8.92 -6.91 7.57
CA MET A 251 8.20 -5.98 8.44
C MET A 251 7.16 -5.21 7.64
N ALA A 252 6.05 -4.85 8.28
CA ALA A 252 5.05 -3.95 7.73
C ALA A 252 4.32 -3.21 8.86
N VAL A 253 3.87 -1.99 8.61
CA VAL A 253 2.95 -1.29 9.51
C VAL A 253 1.53 -1.52 9.01
N PHE A 254 0.64 -2.01 9.88
CA PHE A 254 -0.73 -2.37 9.53
C PHE A 254 -1.68 -2.14 10.71
N ASP A 255 -2.93 -1.78 10.41
CA ASP A 255 -4.03 -1.75 11.38
C ASP A 255 -4.90 -3.00 11.19
N ASP A 256 -4.82 -3.92 12.14
CA ASP A 256 -5.63 -5.15 12.15
C ASP A 256 -7.03 -4.95 12.80
N GLY A 257 -7.41 -3.71 13.07
CA GLY A 257 -8.65 -3.35 13.77
C GLY A 257 -8.49 -3.23 15.29
N SER A 258 -7.36 -3.67 15.86
CA SER A 258 -6.99 -3.38 17.25
C SER A 258 -6.07 -2.15 17.38
N GLY A 259 -5.85 -1.43 16.29
CA GLY A 259 -4.97 -0.27 16.18
C GLY A 259 -3.74 -0.55 15.32
N ILE A 260 -3.13 0.52 14.82
CA ILE A 260 -1.91 0.46 14.01
C ILE A 260 -0.76 -0.16 14.82
N GLY A 261 -0.05 -1.12 14.24
CA GLY A 261 1.16 -1.70 14.83
C GLY A 261 2.19 -2.11 13.79
N LEU A 262 3.42 -2.34 14.27
CA LEU A 262 4.51 -2.89 13.47
C LEU A 262 4.44 -4.42 13.51
N PHE A 263 4.13 -5.03 12.38
CA PHE A 263 4.20 -6.47 12.19
C PHE A 263 5.61 -6.87 11.80
N ALA A 264 6.13 -7.93 12.42
CA ALA A 264 7.45 -8.46 12.15
C ALA A 264 7.49 -9.99 12.25
N VAL A 265 8.33 -10.58 11.39
CA VAL A 265 8.57 -12.03 11.37
C VAL A 265 9.76 -12.37 12.27
N LEU A 266 9.49 -13.11 13.35
CA LEU A 266 10.47 -13.52 14.36
C LEU A 266 10.64 -15.03 14.35
N THR A 267 11.76 -15.53 14.88
CA THR A 267 12.05 -16.97 14.91
C THR A 267 12.48 -17.50 16.27
N THR A 268 12.15 -18.77 16.50
CA THR A 268 12.63 -19.58 17.62
C THR A 268 13.30 -20.82 17.04
N GLY A 269 14.61 -20.74 16.79
CA GLY A 269 15.30 -21.74 15.97
C GLY A 269 14.78 -21.72 14.54
N SER A 270 14.25 -22.85 14.07
CA SER A 270 13.64 -22.96 12.72
C SER A 270 12.14 -22.62 12.69
N ILE A 271 11.51 -22.40 13.84
CA ILE A 271 10.08 -22.05 13.90
C ILE A 271 9.93 -20.56 13.64
N ILE A 272 9.00 -20.21 12.77
CA ILE A 272 8.69 -18.83 12.40
C ILE A 272 7.39 -18.39 13.06
N HIS A 273 7.34 -17.12 13.44
CA HIS A 273 6.19 -16.51 14.09
C HIS A 273 5.95 -15.11 13.50
N LEU A 274 4.68 -14.75 13.32
CA LEU A 274 4.30 -13.37 13.11
C LEU A 274 3.96 -12.72 14.46
N TYR A 275 4.57 -11.57 14.72
CA TYR A 275 4.24 -10.74 15.88
C TYR A 275 3.80 -9.34 15.45
N LYS A 276 3.01 -8.70 16.30
CA LYS A 276 2.68 -7.28 16.24
C LYS A 276 3.28 -6.54 17.44
N TYR A 277 3.94 -5.41 17.18
CA TYR A 277 4.37 -4.46 18.19
C TYR A 277 3.41 -3.27 18.21
N ASP A 278 2.77 -3.02 19.36
CA ASP A 278 1.79 -1.94 19.56
C ASP A 278 2.41 -0.60 20.00
N GLY A 279 3.74 -0.53 20.06
CA GLY A 279 4.48 0.64 20.54
C GLY A 279 4.99 0.47 21.97
N PHE A 280 4.40 -0.48 22.71
CA PHE A 280 4.74 -0.80 24.09
C PHE A 280 5.17 -2.26 24.28
N GLN A 281 4.52 -3.21 23.60
CA GLN A 281 4.73 -4.65 23.78
C GLN A 281 4.54 -5.43 22.48
N TRP A 282 5.08 -6.65 22.48
CA TRP A 282 4.96 -7.61 21.38
C TRP A 282 3.86 -8.62 21.67
N VAL A 283 2.92 -8.76 20.73
CA VAL A 283 1.84 -9.75 20.77
C VAL A 283 2.09 -10.78 19.66
N ASN A 284 2.10 -12.06 20.03
CA ASN A 284 2.18 -13.15 19.07
C ASN A 284 0.83 -13.29 18.35
N MET A 285 0.82 -13.26 17.02
CA MET A 285 -0.41 -13.30 16.22
C MET A 285 -0.94 -14.73 15.97
N GLY A 286 -0.33 -15.76 16.59
CA GLY A 286 -0.74 -17.16 16.44
C GLY A 286 -0.46 -17.76 15.06
N ALA A 287 0.17 -17.00 14.16
CA ALA A 287 0.52 -17.43 12.82
C ALA A 287 1.96 -17.94 12.78
N SER A 288 2.11 -19.26 12.71
CA SER A 288 3.39 -19.92 12.44
C SER A 288 3.35 -20.55 11.05
N PRO A 289 3.94 -19.89 10.04
CA PRO A 289 4.09 -20.49 8.73
C PRO A 289 5.08 -21.67 8.80
N ASP A 290 4.90 -22.64 7.90
CA ASP A 290 5.78 -23.82 7.81
C ASP A 290 7.12 -23.55 7.12
N ASP A 291 7.27 -22.38 6.49
CA ASP A 291 8.53 -21.86 5.95
C ASP A 291 8.58 -20.33 6.00
N TYR A 292 9.70 -19.70 5.61
CA TYR A 292 9.93 -18.28 5.82
C TYR A 292 9.02 -17.37 4.98
N ILE A 293 8.72 -16.21 5.56
CA ILE A 293 8.06 -15.08 4.90
C ILE A 293 9.16 -14.16 4.37
N SER A 294 9.14 -13.89 3.06
CA SER A 294 10.07 -13.01 2.36
C SER A 294 9.63 -11.54 2.44
N SER A 295 8.33 -11.28 2.36
CA SER A 295 7.78 -9.93 2.28
C SER A 295 6.42 -9.83 2.95
N LEU A 296 6.18 -8.67 3.55
CA LEU A 296 4.89 -8.25 4.09
C LEU A 296 4.49 -6.95 3.41
N ALA A 297 3.26 -6.86 2.93
CA ALA A 297 2.74 -5.65 2.29
C ALA A 297 1.29 -5.40 2.68
N VAL A 298 0.90 -4.14 2.84
CA VAL A 298 -0.51 -3.77 3.02
C VAL A 298 -1.13 -3.50 1.67
N PHE A 299 -2.26 -4.12 1.40
CA PHE A 299 -3.04 -3.91 0.18
C PHE A 299 -4.53 -4.01 0.47
N ASP A 300 -5.32 -3.19 -0.21
CA ASP A 300 -6.78 -3.25 -0.19
C ASP A 300 -7.22 -3.81 -1.55
N ASP A 301 -7.72 -5.05 -1.55
CA ASP A 301 -8.21 -5.73 -2.74
C ASP A 301 -9.69 -5.44 -3.02
N GLY A 302 -10.26 -4.44 -2.35
CA GLY A 302 -11.67 -4.06 -2.40
C GLY A 302 -12.49 -4.63 -1.24
N SER A 303 -11.91 -5.48 -0.38
CA SER A 303 -12.54 -5.94 0.87
C SER A 303 -12.11 -5.14 2.11
N GLY A 304 -11.34 -4.06 1.93
CA GLY A 304 -10.69 -3.32 3.00
C GLY A 304 -9.18 -3.63 3.11
N PRO A 305 -8.39 -2.75 3.78
CA PRO A 305 -6.96 -2.94 3.93
C PRO A 305 -6.64 -4.25 4.66
N ALA A 306 -5.70 -5.02 4.12
CA ALA A 306 -5.25 -6.28 4.69
C ALA A 306 -3.74 -6.43 4.59
N LEU A 307 -3.17 -7.26 5.46
CA LEU A 307 -1.76 -7.63 5.44
C LEU A 307 -1.54 -8.85 4.56
N TYR A 308 -0.77 -8.70 3.50
CA TYR A 308 -0.37 -9.80 2.62
C TYR A 308 1.02 -10.30 3.02
N ALA A 309 1.18 -11.61 3.03
CA ALA A 309 2.45 -12.28 3.26
C ALA A 309 2.82 -13.16 2.06
N SER A 310 4.06 -13.01 1.59
CA SER A 310 4.67 -13.92 0.61
C SER A 310 5.88 -14.62 1.19
N GLY A 311 6.25 -15.76 0.62
CA GLY A 311 7.41 -16.53 1.09
C GLY A 311 7.50 -17.89 0.42
N ASP A 312 8.15 -18.85 1.08
CA ASP A 312 8.21 -20.25 0.64
C ASP A 312 7.23 -21.17 1.37
N PHE A 313 6.42 -20.63 2.27
CA PHE A 313 5.44 -21.38 3.04
C PHE A 313 4.36 -22.02 2.15
N LEU A 314 3.86 -23.16 2.60
CA LEU A 314 2.67 -23.83 2.05
C LEU A 314 1.50 -23.80 3.03
N HIS A 315 1.75 -23.48 4.29
CA HIS A 315 0.74 -23.28 5.32
C HIS A 315 1.06 -22.06 6.18
N ILE A 316 0.02 -21.33 6.59
CA ILE A 316 0.13 -20.21 7.54
C ILE A 316 -1.16 -20.09 8.34
N GLY A 317 -1.05 -19.87 9.65
CA GLY A 317 -2.24 -19.66 10.50
C GLY A 317 -3.26 -20.79 10.47
N GLY A 318 -2.84 -22.04 10.19
CA GLY A 318 -3.71 -23.21 10.12
C GLY A 318 -4.40 -23.44 8.77
N ILE A 319 -4.18 -22.57 7.77
CA ILE A 319 -4.69 -22.76 6.41
C ILE A 319 -3.59 -23.20 5.45
N ALA A 320 -3.97 -23.91 4.37
CA ALA A 320 -3.10 -24.12 3.23
C ALA A 320 -3.10 -22.87 2.35
N ALA A 321 -1.92 -22.29 2.11
CA ALA A 321 -1.73 -21.13 1.27
C ALA A 321 -0.39 -21.27 0.54
N ALA A 322 -0.45 -21.43 -0.79
CA ALA A 322 0.75 -21.63 -1.59
C ALA A 322 1.49 -20.29 -1.77
N ARG A 323 2.38 -19.97 -0.82
CA ARG A 323 3.37 -18.87 -0.88
C ARG A 323 2.80 -17.46 -0.94
N LEU A 324 1.48 -17.30 -0.88
CA LEU A 324 0.80 -16.02 -0.81
C LEU A 324 -0.49 -16.16 0.01
N ALA A 325 -0.59 -15.35 1.06
CA ALA A 325 -1.74 -15.32 1.96
C ALA A 325 -2.11 -13.89 2.36
N LYS A 326 -3.38 -13.67 2.67
CA LYS A 326 -3.96 -12.40 3.14
C LYS A 326 -4.45 -12.56 4.58
N TYR A 327 -4.16 -11.60 5.44
CA TYR A 327 -4.68 -11.49 6.80
C TYR A 327 -5.59 -10.26 6.91
N ASP A 328 -6.87 -10.48 7.23
CA ASP A 328 -7.90 -9.42 7.32
C ASP A 328 -7.97 -8.73 8.70
N GLY A 329 -7.02 -9.03 9.58
CA GLY A 329 -7.03 -8.59 10.97
C GLY A 329 -7.58 -9.62 11.96
N GLN A 330 -8.26 -10.66 11.47
CA GLN A 330 -8.79 -11.75 12.29
C GLN A 330 -8.29 -13.12 11.86
N GLN A 331 -8.22 -13.40 10.55
CA GLN A 331 -7.83 -14.70 10.02
C GLN A 331 -7.08 -14.61 8.69
N TRP A 332 -6.43 -15.72 8.34
CA TRP A 332 -5.69 -15.88 7.09
C TRP A 332 -6.55 -16.51 5.99
N TYR A 333 -6.32 -16.07 4.76
CA TYR A 333 -6.94 -16.61 3.54
C TYR A 333 -5.88 -16.88 2.48
N PRO A 334 -6.01 -17.97 1.68
CA PRO A 334 -5.19 -18.16 0.51
C PRO A 334 -5.54 -17.13 -0.57
N VAL A 335 -4.56 -16.70 -1.36
CA VAL A 335 -4.76 -15.67 -2.39
C VAL A 335 -4.57 -16.26 -3.77
N GLY A 336 -5.58 -16.14 -4.63
CA GLY A 336 -5.44 -16.34 -6.09
C GLY A 336 -4.93 -17.71 -6.56
N GLY A 337 -5.03 -18.76 -5.75
CA GLY A 337 -4.40 -20.06 -6.04
C GLY A 337 -2.89 -20.12 -5.78
N GLY A 338 -2.29 -19.01 -5.34
CA GLY A 338 -0.90 -18.91 -4.90
C GLY A 338 0.14 -18.89 -6.02
N LEU A 339 1.39 -19.11 -5.61
CA LEU A 339 2.58 -19.10 -6.46
C LEU A 339 3.23 -20.48 -6.45
N ASN A 340 3.77 -20.92 -7.59
CA ASN A 340 4.50 -22.19 -7.66
C ASN A 340 5.88 -22.14 -6.98
N TYR A 341 6.42 -20.95 -6.78
CA TYR A 341 7.67 -20.69 -6.06
C TYR A 341 7.63 -19.29 -5.41
N ARG A 342 8.65 -18.89 -4.65
CA ARG A 342 8.58 -17.67 -3.82
C ARG A 342 8.47 -16.38 -4.62
N ALA A 343 7.66 -15.44 -4.11
CA ALA A 343 7.86 -14.02 -4.37
C ALA A 343 8.87 -13.48 -3.36
N ASN A 344 9.84 -12.69 -3.81
CA ASN A 344 10.88 -12.08 -2.96
C ASN A 344 10.42 -10.76 -2.35
N VAL A 345 9.63 -9.97 -3.09
CA VAL A 345 9.13 -8.67 -2.63
C VAL A 345 7.72 -8.43 -3.16
N MET A 346 6.92 -7.75 -2.34
CA MET A 346 5.60 -7.26 -2.73
C MET A 346 5.50 -5.76 -2.46
N VAL A 347 4.79 -5.04 -3.33
CA VAL A 347 4.46 -3.63 -3.13
C VAL A 347 3.05 -3.32 -3.61
N SER A 348 2.29 -2.60 -2.80
CA SER A 348 1.03 -2.00 -3.25
C SER A 348 1.33 -0.77 -4.10
N HIS A 349 0.68 -0.69 -5.26
CA HIS A 349 0.83 0.44 -6.19
C HIS A 349 -0.42 0.60 -7.03
N ASP A 350 -0.75 1.83 -7.39
CA ASP A 350 -1.74 2.14 -8.42
C ASP A 350 -0.98 2.61 -9.66
N ASP A 351 -1.03 1.79 -10.72
CA ASP A 351 -0.39 2.05 -12.01
C ASP A 351 -1.27 2.86 -12.97
N GLY A 352 -2.37 3.42 -12.48
CA GLY A 352 -3.38 4.13 -13.25
C GLY A 352 -4.53 3.23 -13.72
N SER A 353 -4.44 1.92 -13.50
CA SER A 353 -5.56 0.97 -13.69
C SER A 353 -6.20 0.53 -12.38
N GLY A 354 -5.96 1.28 -11.30
CA GLY A 354 -6.45 1.02 -9.96
C GLY A 354 -5.40 0.35 -9.06
N PRO A 355 -5.63 0.38 -7.73
CA PRO A 355 -4.72 -0.24 -6.76
C PRO A 355 -4.52 -1.73 -7.05
N ALA A 356 -3.27 -2.16 -7.03
CA ALA A 356 -2.90 -3.56 -7.15
C ALA A 356 -1.69 -3.91 -6.29
N LEU A 357 -1.56 -5.20 -5.98
CA LEU A 357 -0.38 -5.75 -5.34
C LEU A 357 0.55 -6.29 -6.41
N PHE A 358 1.73 -5.69 -6.52
CA PHE A 358 2.78 -6.08 -7.44
C PHE A 358 3.75 -7.02 -6.73
N LEU A 359 4.04 -8.16 -7.36
CA LEU A 359 4.91 -9.18 -6.81
C LEU A 359 6.06 -9.45 -7.77
N SER A 360 7.26 -9.61 -7.23
CA SER A 360 8.39 -10.15 -7.98
C SER A 360 9.14 -11.21 -7.20
N GLY A 361 9.74 -12.17 -7.90
CA GLY A 361 10.50 -13.26 -7.30
C GLY A 361 10.93 -14.32 -8.31
N GLU A 362 10.96 -15.57 -7.88
CA GLU A 362 11.51 -16.72 -8.63
C GLU A 362 10.41 -17.66 -9.17
N PHE A 363 9.16 -17.21 -9.18
CA PHE A 363 8.02 -17.99 -9.65
C PHE A 363 7.91 -18.00 -11.17
N SER A 364 7.36 -19.08 -11.71
CA SER A 364 7.03 -19.24 -13.13
C SER A 364 5.53 -19.42 -13.38
N GLN A 365 4.72 -19.49 -12.32
CA GLN A 365 3.28 -19.66 -12.37
C GLN A 365 2.57 -18.98 -11.19
N VAL A 366 1.46 -18.31 -11.50
CA VAL A 366 0.52 -17.74 -10.52
C VAL A 366 -0.87 -18.32 -10.75
N GLY A 367 -1.43 -18.96 -9.73
CA GLY A 367 -2.63 -19.79 -9.88
C GLY A 367 -2.50 -20.78 -11.06
N ALA A 368 -3.37 -20.65 -12.07
CA ALA A 368 -3.33 -21.47 -13.29
C ALA A 368 -2.60 -20.82 -14.48
N MET A 369 -2.02 -19.63 -14.32
CA MET A 369 -1.37 -18.88 -15.41
C MET A 369 0.15 -18.94 -15.32
N THR A 370 0.81 -19.03 -16.47
CA THR A 370 2.25 -18.82 -16.58
C THR A 370 2.57 -17.35 -16.30
N ALA A 371 3.52 -17.10 -15.39
CA ALA A 371 4.00 -15.77 -15.03
C ALA A 371 5.46 -15.89 -14.60
N TYR A 372 6.38 -15.27 -15.34
CA TYR A 372 7.81 -15.37 -15.04
C TYR A 372 8.26 -14.18 -14.22
N ASN A 373 8.63 -14.44 -12.95
CA ASN A 373 9.29 -13.55 -11.99
C ASN A 373 8.52 -12.28 -11.61
N PHE A 374 7.37 -12.02 -12.24
CA PHE A 374 6.55 -10.85 -11.99
C PHE A 374 5.08 -11.12 -12.27
N ALA A 375 4.22 -10.66 -11.37
CA ALA A 375 2.79 -10.76 -11.49
C ALA A 375 2.12 -9.62 -10.72
N VAL A 376 0.90 -9.31 -11.13
CA VAL A 376 0.07 -8.29 -10.48
C VAL A 376 -1.20 -8.96 -9.99
N TRP A 377 -1.40 -8.94 -8.68
CA TRP A 377 -2.66 -9.33 -8.05
C TRP A 377 -3.56 -8.10 -7.96
N ARG A 378 -4.60 -8.09 -8.77
CA ARG A 378 -5.56 -6.98 -8.80
C ARG A 378 -6.71 -7.27 -7.85
N GLY A 379 -6.98 -6.27 -7.02
CA GLY A 379 -8.22 -6.19 -6.28
C GLY A 379 -9.39 -6.04 -7.24
N CYS A 380 -10.58 -6.18 -6.69
CA CYS A 380 -11.72 -5.53 -7.30
C CYS A 380 -11.41 -4.02 -7.26
N GLU A 381 -11.53 -3.32 -8.41
CA GLU A 381 -11.36 -1.86 -8.43
C GLU A 381 -12.07 -1.27 -7.21
N ALA A 382 -11.38 -0.38 -6.47
CA ALA A 382 -11.86 0.05 -5.17
C ALA A 382 -13.34 0.38 -5.29
N PRO A 383 -14.20 -0.21 -4.44
CA PRO A 383 -15.63 -0.07 -4.60
C PRO A 383 -16.07 1.39 -4.53
N VAL A 384 -15.19 2.31 -4.14
CA VAL A 384 -15.37 3.75 -4.07
C VAL A 384 -14.09 4.49 -4.53
N ASP A 385 -14.16 5.29 -5.59
CA ASP A 385 -13.08 6.19 -6.05
C ASP A 385 -13.55 7.64 -6.13
N ALA A 386 -12.68 8.63 -5.89
CA ALA A 386 -12.99 10.05 -6.11
C ALA A 386 -12.49 10.52 -7.49
N PHE A 387 -13.25 11.41 -8.15
CA PHE A 387 -12.90 11.96 -9.47
C PHE A 387 -13.47 13.38 -9.65
N CYS A 388 -13.29 14.01 -10.82
CA CYS A 388 -13.89 15.31 -11.16
C CYS A 388 -13.49 16.45 -10.21
N PHE A 389 -12.20 16.63 -9.99
CA PHE A 389 -11.69 17.67 -9.10
C PHE A 389 -11.70 19.05 -9.76
N GLY A 390 -12.19 20.04 -9.02
CA GLY A 390 -12.09 21.46 -9.34
C GLY A 390 -10.84 22.13 -8.79
N ASP A 391 -9.77 21.37 -8.50
CA ASP A 391 -8.47 21.89 -8.06
C ASP A 391 -7.53 22.25 -9.24
N GLY A 392 -8.01 22.04 -10.48
CA GLY A 392 -7.27 22.26 -11.72
C GLY A 392 -6.63 20.99 -12.30
N THR A 393 -6.73 19.84 -11.62
CA THR A 393 -6.20 18.57 -12.15
C THR A 393 -7.10 17.92 -13.20
N THR A 394 -8.43 18.07 -13.07
CA THR A 394 -9.39 17.50 -14.04
C THR A 394 -9.64 18.44 -15.22
N ALA A 395 -9.94 19.70 -14.94
CA ALA A 395 -10.08 20.77 -15.93
C ALA A 395 -9.97 22.13 -15.21
N GLU A 396 -9.83 23.21 -15.97
CA GLU A 396 -9.97 24.55 -15.41
C GLU A 396 -11.41 24.78 -14.95
N CYS A 397 -11.55 25.30 -13.73
CA CYS A 397 -12.84 25.77 -13.25
C CYS A 397 -13.31 26.97 -14.09
N PRO A 398 -14.64 27.16 -14.25
CA PRO A 398 -15.22 28.14 -15.19
C PRO A 398 -14.71 29.58 -15.04
N CYS A 399 -14.22 29.95 -13.85
CA CYS A 399 -13.77 31.30 -13.52
C CYS A 399 -12.34 31.33 -12.96
N ALA A 400 -11.53 30.30 -13.24
CA ALA A 400 -10.25 30.05 -12.57
C ALA A 400 -10.37 29.95 -11.02
N ASN A 401 -11.58 29.66 -10.53
CA ASN A 401 -11.93 29.50 -9.13
C ASN A 401 -11.59 28.10 -8.63
N ARG A 402 -10.29 27.75 -8.64
CA ARG A 402 -9.82 26.44 -8.21
C ARG A 402 -10.06 26.22 -6.72
N GLY A 403 -10.60 25.05 -6.37
CA GLY A 403 -10.72 24.58 -5.00
C GLY A 403 -9.41 24.03 -4.45
N ALA A 404 -9.44 23.57 -3.20
CA ALA A 404 -8.33 22.82 -2.62
C ALA A 404 -8.23 21.42 -3.24
N LEU A 405 -7.05 20.79 -3.11
CA LEU A 405 -6.76 19.46 -3.65
C LEU A 405 -7.88 18.45 -3.33
N GLY A 406 -8.37 17.74 -4.35
CA GLY A 406 -9.39 16.69 -4.19
C GLY A 406 -10.83 17.20 -4.01
N ARG A 407 -11.09 18.50 -4.17
CA ARG A 407 -12.42 19.11 -3.99
C ARG A 407 -12.98 19.66 -5.30
N GLY A 408 -14.25 20.07 -5.29
CA GLY A 408 -14.86 20.84 -6.38
C GLY A 408 -14.35 22.29 -6.46
N CYS A 409 -14.82 23.05 -7.44
CA CYS A 409 -14.42 24.45 -7.62
C CYS A 409 -14.85 25.31 -6.42
N ALA A 410 -14.10 26.38 -6.16
CA ALA A 410 -14.40 27.34 -5.10
C ALA A 410 -15.73 28.09 -5.35
N TRP A 411 -16.37 28.54 -4.28
CA TRP A 411 -17.57 29.39 -4.32
C TRP A 411 -17.34 30.67 -3.49
N HIS A 412 -18.22 31.68 -3.61
CA HIS A 412 -17.96 33.06 -3.12
C HIS A 412 -17.37 33.20 -1.70
N ASN A 413 -17.76 32.37 -0.74
CA ASN A 413 -17.20 32.36 0.62
C ASN A 413 -16.61 30.99 1.02
N GLY A 414 -16.28 30.15 0.04
CA GLY A 414 -15.70 28.82 0.22
C GLY A 414 -14.52 28.61 -0.72
N PRO A 415 -13.34 29.20 -0.41
CA PRO A 415 -12.16 29.15 -1.29
C PRO A 415 -11.60 27.73 -1.46
N THR A 416 -11.92 26.82 -0.54
CA THR A 416 -11.49 25.42 -0.64
C THR A 416 -12.36 24.58 -1.58
N GLY A 417 -13.53 25.09 -1.99
CA GLY A 417 -14.56 24.29 -2.67
C GLY A 417 -15.20 23.24 -1.75
N ALA A 418 -16.26 22.61 -2.26
CA ALA A 418 -17.00 21.55 -1.56
C ALA A 418 -16.50 20.16 -1.95
N VAL A 419 -16.64 19.19 -1.04
CA VAL A 419 -16.20 17.81 -1.23
C VAL A 419 -17.35 16.83 -1.04
N LEU A 420 -17.35 15.75 -1.81
CA LEU A 420 -18.19 14.57 -1.65
C LEU A 420 -17.30 13.38 -1.32
N VAL A 421 -17.64 12.68 -0.25
CA VAL A 421 -16.97 11.47 0.23
C VAL A 421 -18.02 10.37 0.34
N ALA A 422 -17.67 9.15 -0.05
CA ALA A 422 -18.45 7.96 0.28
C ALA A 422 -17.77 7.20 1.42
N SER A 423 -18.58 6.61 2.30
CA SER A 423 -18.16 5.74 3.39
C SER A 423 -19.08 4.53 3.46
N GLY A 424 -18.63 3.43 4.06
CA GLY A 424 -19.36 2.15 4.09
C GLY A 424 -18.92 1.19 2.98
N ALA A 425 -19.72 0.15 2.74
CA ALA A 425 -19.47 -0.90 1.75
C ALA A 425 -20.66 -1.04 0.76
N PRO A 426 -20.42 -1.39 -0.52
CA PRO A 426 -21.49 -1.56 -1.51
C PRO A 426 -22.26 -2.88 -1.33
N ASP A 427 -21.65 -3.91 -0.73
CA ASP A 427 -22.25 -5.23 -0.52
C ASP A 427 -21.94 -5.78 0.89
N PRO A 428 -22.93 -5.80 1.81
CA PRO A 428 -24.27 -5.23 1.67
C PRO A 428 -24.24 -3.69 1.64
N ASP A 429 -25.20 -3.06 0.95
CA ASP A 429 -25.27 -1.59 0.84
C ASP A 429 -25.35 -0.91 2.21
N SER A 430 -24.23 -0.35 2.63
CA SER A 430 -24.08 0.53 3.78
C SER A 430 -23.49 1.87 3.37
N ILE A 431 -23.49 2.19 2.07
CA ILE A 431 -22.86 3.41 1.58
C ILE A 431 -23.61 4.63 2.09
N VAL A 432 -22.85 5.61 2.58
CA VAL A 432 -23.29 6.97 2.85
C VAL A 432 -22.45 7.96 2.06
N LEU A 433 -23.10 8.77 1.23
CA LEU A 433 -22.54 9.93 0.56
C LEU A 433 -22.64 11.15 1.48
N ALA A 434 -21.50 11.69 1.89
CA ALA A 434 -21.41 12.89 2.72
C ALA A 434 -20.78 14.04 1.92
N ALA A 435 -21.52 15.14 1.78
CA ALA A 435 -21.05 16.36 1.17
C ALA A 435 -20.73 17.41 2.25
N SER A 436 -19.59 18.08 2.14
CA SER A 436 -19.15 19.12 3.09
C SER A 436 -18.47 20.31 2.39
N GLY A 437 -18.28 21.42 3.12
CA GLY A 437 -17.66 22.64 2.58
C GLY A 437 -18.57 23.47 1.67
N MET A 438 -19.88 23.27 1.78
CA MET A 438 -20.92 24.01 1.06
C MET A 438 -21.38 25.24 1.89
N PRO A 439 -22.18 26.17 1.33
CA PRO A 439 -22.69 27.33 2.07
C PRO A 439 -23.52 26.94 3.29
N LEU A 440 -23.28 27.58 4.43
CA LEU A 440 -23.83 27.19 5.75
C LEU A 440 -25.35 26.92 5.77
N SER A 441 -26.12 27.60 4.92
CA SER A 441 -27.58 27.46 4.82
C SER A 441 -28.07 27.32 3.37
N ALA A 442 -27.39 26.53 2.55
CA ALA A 442 -27.86 26.27 1.18
C ALA A 442 -29.25 25.60 1.21
N PRO A 443 -30.29 26.21 0.58
CA PRO A 443 -31.68 25.75 0.71
C PRO A 443 -31.94 24.42 0.01
N SER A 444 -31.04 23.99 -0.89
CA SER A 444 -31.15 22.73 -1.61
C SER A 444 -29.77 22.20 -1.98
N THR A 445 -29.51 20.98 -1.53
CA THR A 445 -28.38 20.13 -1.92
C THR A 445 -28.94 18.84 -2.54
N VAL A 446 -28.54 18.53 -3.76
CA VAL A 446 -29.07 17.41 -4.55
C VAL A 446 -27.97 16.38 -4.77
N PHE A 447 -28.18 15.18 -4.24
CA PHE A 447 -27.33 14.02 -4.52
C PHE A 447 -27.78 13.39 -5.82
N LEU A 448 -26.88 13.36 -6.80
CA LEU A 448 -27.14 12.85 -8.15
C LEU A 448 -26.30 11.61 -8.40
N LYS A 449 -26.88 10.65 -9.13
CA LYS A 449 -26.22 9.48 -9.68
C LYS A 449 -26.32 9.52 -11.21
N GLY A 450 -25.27 9.18 -11.92
CA GLY A 450 -25.24 8.84 -13.34
C GLY A 450 -24.72 7.41 -13.54
N ASP A 451 -24.81 6.93 -14.76
CA ASP A 451 -24.28 5.63 -15.21
C ASP A 451 -23.02 5.76 -16.09
N GLN A 452 -22.58 6.99 -16.36
CA GLN A 452 -21.37 7.28 -17.14
C GLN A 452 -20.60 8.49 -16.61
N VAL A 453 -19.31 8.57 -16.95
CA VAL A 453 -18.51 9.80 -16.88
C VAL A 453 -18.55 10.47 -18.25
N LEU A 454 -18.63 11.80 -18.28
CA LEU A 454 -18.55 12.58 -19.51
C LEU A 454 -17.12 12.53 -20.08
N ASP A 455 -17.00 12.44 -21.40
CA ASP A 455 -15.69 12.43 -22.10
C ASP A 455 -14.82 13.66 -21.79
N ALA A 456 -15.46 14.77 -21.40
CA ALA A 456 -14.81 15.95 -20.86
C ALA A 456 -15.65 16.56 -19.74
N ALA A 457 -14.99 17.08 -18.70
CA ALA A 457 -15.65 17.86 -17.67
C ALA A 457 -16.29 19.11 -18.29
N ILE A 458 -17.55 19.37 -17.99
CA ILE A 458 -18.27 20.54 -18.51
C ILE A 458 -18.45 21.60 -17.42
N PRO A 459 -18.31 22.90 -17.76
CA PRO A 459 -18.76 23.98 -16.90
C PRO A 459 -20.23 23.78 -16.49
N PHE A 460 -20.51 23.83 -15.19
CA PHE A 460 -21.84 23.65 -14.63
C PHE A 460 -22.04 24.57 -13.42
N GLY A 461 -22.66 25.72 -13.66
CA GLY A 461 -22.67 26.84 -12.73
C GLY A 461 -21.26 27.34 -12.47
N ASP A 462 -20.92 27.54 -11.20
CA ASP A 462 -19.56 27.92 -10.79
C ASP A 462 -18.59 26.73 -10.71
N GLY A 463 -19.03 25.52 -11.08
CA GLY A 463 -18.28 24.27 -10.90
C GLY A 463 -18.08 23.45 -12.17
N LEU A 464 -17.58 22.23 -11.98
CA LEU A 464 -17.38 21.23 -13.04
C LEU A 464 -18.27 20.02 -12.80
N ARG A 465 -19.00 19.61 -13.84
CA ARG A 465 -19.76 18.36 -13.83
C ARG A 465 -19.05 17.35 -14.73
N CYS A 466 -18.81 16.17 -14.19
CA CYS A 466 -18.27 15.03 -14.93
C CYS A 466 -19.22 13.84 -14.92
N VAL A 467 -20.23 13.81 -14.03
CA VAL A 467 -21.27 12.77 -14.03
C VAL A 467 -22.22 12.99 -15.22
N GLY A 468 -22.36 11.96 -16.04
CA GLY A 468 -23.15 11.95 -17.27
C GLY A 468 -24.09 10.75 -17.38
N GLY A 469 -24.57 10.53 -18.61
CA GLY A 469 -25.52 9.46 -18.94
C GLY A 469 -26.91 9.66 -18.32
N SER A 470 -27.52 8.57 -17.86
CA SER A 470 -28.86 8.57 -17.25
C SER A 470 -28.81 9.09 -15.82
N LEU A 471 -29.21 10.36 -15.63
CA LEU A 471 -29.15 11.00 -14.32
C LEU A 471 -30.36 10.67 -13.45
N ILE A 472 -30.08 10.14 -12.26
CA ILE A 472 -31.04 9.83 -11.22
C ILE A 472 -30.81 10.76 -10.04
N ARG A 473 -31.88 11.42 -9.58
CA ARG A 473 -31.88 12.15 -8.32
C ARG A 473 -32.11 11.18 -7.16
N LEU A 474 -31.06 10.97 -6.36
CA LEU A 474 -31.13 10.14 -5.17
C LEU A 474 -31.99 10.81 -4.11
N GLY A 475 -31.68 12.08 -3.80
CA GLY A 475 -32.43 12.87 -2.84
C GLY A 475 -32.10 14.35 -2.90
N THR A 476 -32.95 15.16 -2.28
CA THR A 476 -32.70 16.58 -2.02
C THR A 476 -32.69 16.80 -0.52
N LYS A 477 -31.65 17.48 -0.03
CA LYS A 477 -31.36 17.73 1.38
C LYS A 477 -31.16 19.20 1.64
N THR A 478 -31.52 19.64 2.84
CA THR A 478 -31.14 20.96 3.33
C THR A 478 -29.73 20.88 3.87
N ASN A 479 -28.91 21.87 3.53
CA ASN A 479 -27.57 21.94 4.05
C ASN A 479 -27.59 22.43 5.50
N VAL A 480 -26.90 21.74 6.40
CA VAL A 480 -26.81 22.10 7.83
C VAL A 480 -25.35 22.36 8.16
N ASN A 481 -25.02 23.62 8.48
CA ASN A 481 -23.65 24.05 8.80
C ASN A 481 -22.64 23.66 7.72
N GLY A 482 -23.05 23.70 6.45
CA GLY A 482 -22.18 23.39 5.32
C GLY A 482 -22.05 21.90 5.00
N ASN A 483 -22.80 21.02 5.68
CA ASN A 483 -22.82 19.58 5.46
C ASN A 483 -24.22 19.03 5.12
N ALA A 484 -24.25 18.01 4.26
CA ALA A 484 -25.44 17.21 3.98
C ALA A 484 -25.03 15.77 3.68
N GLN A 485 -25.95 14.80 3.84
CA GLN A 485 -25.67 13.41 3.52
C GLN A 485 -26.86 12.68 2.91
N PHE A 486 -26.58 11.57 2.22
CA PHE A 486 -27.58 10.63 1.73
C PHE A 486 -27.03 9.19 1.77
N PRO A 487 -27.79 8.18 2.24
CA PRO A 487 -29.14 8.29 2.76
C PRO A 487 -29.15 8.85 4.20
N GLU A 488 -30.27 9.48 4.58
CA GLU A 488 -30.58 9.73 6.00
C GLU A 488 -31.51 8.64 6.53
N VAL A 489 -31.68 8.57 7.85
CA VAL A 489 -32.63 7.63 8.49
C VAL A 489 -34.01 7.75 7.84
N GLY A 490 -34.55 6.62 7.38
CA GLY A 490 -35.84 6.55 6.69
C GLY A 490 -35.78 6.76 5.17
N ASN A 491 -34.60 6.99 4.58
CA ASN A 491 -34.44 6.98 3.13
C ASN A 491 -34.11 5.57 2.60
N PRO A 492 -34.49 5.25 1.35
CA PRO A 492 -33.93 4.11 0.65
C PRO A 492 -32.41 4.24 0.55
N SER A 493 -31.71 3.10 0.57
CA SER A 493 -30.26 3.04 0.39
C SER A 493 -29.86 3.52 -1.03
N ILE A 494 -28.56 3.78 -1.23
CA ILE A 494 -28.09 4.33 -2.51
C ILE A 494 -28.29 3.33 -3.64
N SER A 495 -27.99 2.04 -3.44
CA SER A 495 -28.24 1.01 -4.44
C SER A 495 -29.71 0.92 -4.83
N ALA A 496 -30.60 0.90 -3.82
CA ALA A 496 -32.03 0.78 -4.02
C ALA A 496 -32.61 1.99 -4.76
N ARG A 497 -32.15 3.20 -4.43
CA ARG A 497 -32.61 4.43 -5.09
C ARG A 497 -31.94 4.65 -6.46
N GLY A 498 -30.67 4.29 -6.58
CA GLY A 498 -29.83 4.48 -7.76
C GLY A 498 -29.98 3.39 -8.82
N GLY A 499 -30.72 2.32 -8.51
CA GLY A 499 -30.93 1.19 -9.41
C GLY A 499 -29.65 0.39 -9.66
N THR A 500 -28.79 0.29 -8.66
CA THR A 500 -27.50 -0.43 -8.73
C THR A 500 -27.43 -1.46 -7.61
N PRO A 501 -28.13 -2.61 -7.71
CA PRO A 501 -28.19 -3.59 -6.64
C PRO A 501 -26.80 -4.07 -6.20
N PRO A 502 -26.58 -4.33 -4.90
CA PRO A 502 -25.33 -4.92 -4.41
C PRO A 502 -25.00 -6.23 -5.11
N GLY A 503 -23.72 -6.42 -5.46
CA GLY A 503 -23.20 -7.58 -6.18
C GLY A 503 -23.50 -7.61 -7.68
N SER A 504 -23.97 -6.50 -8.28
CA SER A 504 -24.35 -6.48 -9.70
C SER A 504 -23.19 -6.24 -10.66
N GLY A 505 -22.06 -5.75 -10.18
CA GLY A 505 -20.94 -5.25 -10.99
C GLY A 505 -21.22 -3.92 -11.69
N MET A 506 -22.39 -3.29 -11.44
CA MET A 506 -22.72 -2.01 -12.06
C MET A 506 -21.96 -0.86 -11.42
N ILE A 507 -21.62 0.14 -12.23
CA ILE A 507 -20.91 1.33 -11.77
C ILE A 507 -21.89 2.49 -11.64
N GLY A 508 -21.89 3.14 -10.48
CA GLY A 508 -22.58 4.40 -10.24
C GLY A 508 -21.59 5.55 -10.13
N TYR A 509 -21.91 6.68 -10.76
CA TYR A 509 -21.11 7.91 -10.65
C TYR A 509 -21.92 8.98 -9.94
N TYR A 510 -21.37 9.58 -8.89
CA TYR A 510 -22.09 10.41 -7.94
C TYR A 510 -21.47 11.80 -7.86
N GLN A 511 -22.29 12.85 -7.91
CA GLN A 511 -21.88 14.23 -7.64
C GLN A 511 -22.98 14.94 -6.87
N THR A 512 -22.59 15.90 -6.03
CA THR A 512 -23.54 16.69 -5.24
C THR A 512 -23.62 18.10 -5.80
N TRP A 513 -24.83 18.48 -6.21
CA TRP A 513 -25.16 19.84 -6.62
C TRP A 513 -25.69 20.62 -5.43
N TYR A 514 -25.18 21.83 -5.18
CA TYR A 514 -25.65 22.69 -4.10
C TYR A 514 -25.85 24.13 -4.55
N ARG A 515 -26.78 24.83 -3.91
CA ARG A 515 -27.04 26.26 -4.13
C ARG A 515 -25.94 27.12 -3.50
N ASN A 516 -25.49 28.12 -4.24
CA ASN A 516 -24.68 29.22 -3.72
C ASN A 516 -25.59 30.27 -3.06
N ALA A 517 -25.07 30.95 -2.04
CA ALA A 517 -25.79 32.03 -1.36
C ALA A 517 -25.75 33.37 -2.11
N ALA A 518 -24.98 33.48 -3.20
CA ALA A 518 -24.85 34.71 -4.01
C ALA A 518 -24.40 34.38 -5.44
N VAL A 519 -24.62 35.33 -6.36
CA VAL A 519 -23.94 35.38 -7.67
C VAL A 519 -22.46 35.59 -7.41
N TYR A 520 -21.59 34.76 -7.99
CA TYR A 520 -20.16 34.80 -7.74
C TYR A 520 -19.39 35.14 -9.01
N CYS A 521 -19.28 34.18 -9.93
CA CYS A 521 -18.41 34.31 -11.10
C CYS A 521 -19.14 33.95 -12.39
N THR A 522 -20.08 33.01 -12.34
CA THR A 522 -21.14 32.89 -13.35
C THR A 522 -22.43 33.57 -12.86
N PRO A 523 -23.38 33.91 -13.75
CA PRO A 523 -24.71 34.35 -13.36
C PRO A 523 -25.51 33.27 -12.59
N GLU A 524 -25.04 32.02 -12.62
CA GLU A 524 -25.67 30.91 -11.94
C GLU A 524 -25.41 30.96 -10.43
N THR A 525 -26.42 30.53 -9.66
CA THR A 525 -26.37 30.56 -8.19
C THR A 525 -26.17 29.16 -7.62
N TYR A 526 -25.28 28.38 -8.24
CA TYR A 526 -25.00 27.03 -7.80
C TYR A 526 -23.62 26.52 -8.21
N ASN A 527 -23.17 25.47 -7.53
CA ASN A 527 -21.89 24.81 -7.73
C ASN A 527 -22.03 23.30 -7.43
N VAL A 528 -20.98 22.53 -7.68
CA VAL A 528 -20.93 21.06 -7.57
C VAL A 528 -19.65 20.63 -6.84
N THR A 529 -19.74 19.51 -6.13
CA THR A 529 -18.58 18.85 -5.48
C THR A 529 -17.70 18.14 -6.50
N ASN A 530 -16.58 17.57 -6.04
CA ASN A 530 -15.96 16.44 -6.76
C ASN A 530 -16.97 15.29 -6.94
N GLY A 531 -16.63 14.37 -7.82
CA GLY A 531 -17.36 13.12 -8.04
C GLY A 531 -16.84 11.97 -7.19
N VAL A 532 -17.71 10.97 -7.01
CA VAL A 532 -17.40 9.66 -6.44
C VAL A 532 -17.91 8.59 -7.39
N ARG A 533 -17.09 7.61 -7.74
CA ARG A 533 -17.43 6.41 -8.50
C ARG A 533 -17.62 5.27 -7.50
N ILE A 534 -18.68 4.47 -7.65
CA ILE A 534 -18.92 3.29 -6.81
C ILE A 534 -19.22 2.07 -7.68
N VAL A 535 -18.55 0.95 -7.40
CA VAL A 535 -18.84 -0.36 -8.02
C VAL A 535 -19.76 -1.14 -7.08
N TRP A 536 -20.93 -1.55 -7.58
CA TRP A 536 -22.02 -2.14 -6.79
C TRP A 536 -22.10 -3.64 -6.84
#